data_AF-A0A662UP49-F1
#
_entry.id   AF-A0A662UP49-F1
#
_cell.length_a   1.000
_cell.length_b   1.000
_cell.length_c   1.000
_cell.angle_alpha   90.00
_cell.angle_beta   90.00
_cell.angle_gamma   90.00
#
_symmetry.space_group_name_H-M   'P 1'
#
loop_
_entity.id
_entity.type
_entity.pdbx_description
1 polymer ?
#
loop_
_entity_poly.entity_id
_entity_poly.type
_entity_poly.pdbx_seq_one_letter_code
_entity_poly.pdbx_strand_id
1 'polypeptide(L)'
;MDPWMVTIDELGEKSVDVHNLRIVRRNGKTKGGSNTSNMIFKAWEIIEFLGEIMTLEPGDVISLGSPPTSPKEGLQPATSSKLK
;
A
#
# COMPACT_ATOMS: atom_id res chain seq x y z
N MET A 1 -1.02 -7.77 9.22
CA MET A 1 -1.95 -6.81 9.83
C MET A 1 -1.18 -6.15 10.95
N ASP A 2 -1.03 -4.83 10.82
CA ASP A 2 -0.29 -3.99 11.77
C ASP A 2 -1.02 -3.92 13.13
N PRO A 3 -0.31 -3.60 14.22
CA PRO A 3 -0.84 -3.79 15.58
C PRO A 3 -1.82 -2.70 16.07
N TRP A 4 -2.04 -1.61 15.32
CA TRP A 4 -2.96 -0.54 15.73
C TRP A 4 -3.68 0.09 14.52
N MET A 5 -4.86 0.66 14.78
CA MET A 5 -5.65 1.45 13.83
C MET A 5 -5.57 2.93 14.23
N VAL A 6 -5.43 3.82 13.25
CA VAL A 6 -5.41 5.28 13.45
C VAL A 6 -6.72 5.85 12.92
N THR A 7 -7.36 6.75 13.67
CA THR A 7 -8.64 7.36 13.24
C THR A 7 -8.40 8.57 12.32
N ILE A 8 -9.44 8.95 11.57
CA ILE A 8 -9.39 10.11 10.68
C ILE A 8 -9.18 11.41 11.47
N ASP A 9 -9.77 11.54 12.65
CA ASP A 9 -9.61 12.71 13.50
C ASP A 9 -8.15 12.92 13.93
N GLU A 10 -7.45 11.84 14.29
CA GLU A 10 -6.03 11.89 14.64
C GLU A 10 -5.12 12.30 13.47
N LEU A 11 -5.53 11.97 12.24
CA LEU A 11 -4.84 12.39 11.02
C LEU A 11 -5.06 13.87 10.73
N GLY A 12 -6.28 14.36 10.93
CA GLY A 12 -6.65 15.77 10.77
C GLY A 12 -5.94 16.68 11.79
N GLU A 13 -5.91 16.27 13.06
CA GLU A 13 -5.21 17.01 14.12
C GLU A 13 -3.72 17.16 13.83
N LYS A 14 -3.09 16.10 13.28
CA LYS A 14 -1.66 16.10 12.94
C LYS A 14 -1.37 16.65 11.54
N SER A 15 -2.38 17.12 10.80
CA SER A 15 -2.26 17.58 9.40
C SER A 15 -1.52 16.56 8.51
N VAL A 16 -1.77 15.27 8.73
CA VAL A 16 -1.13 14.19 7.97
C VAL A 16 -1.94 13.91 6.71
N ASP A 17 -1.32 14.08 5.55
CA ASP A 17 -1.94 13.75 4.27
C ASP A 17 -1.84 12.23 4.00
N VAL A 18 -3.00 11.57 3.99
CA VAL A 18 -3.12 10.13 3.69
C VAL A 18 -2.69 9.76 2.26
N HIS A 19 -2.66 10.73 1.35
CA HIS A 19 -2.17 10.55 -0.02
C HIS A 19 -0.68 10.81 -0.15
N ASN A 20 0.03 11.17 0.92
CA ASN A 20 1.47 11.38 0.91
C ASN A 20 2.22 10.54 1.97
N LEU A 21 1.76 9.31 2.20
CA LEU A 21 2.37 8.36 3.11
C LEU A 21 3.43 7.50 2.41
N ARG A 22 4.61 7.39 3.03
CA ARG A 22 5.70 6.54 2.56
C ARG A 22 5.44 5.08 2.94
N ILE A 23 5.33 4.21 1.94
CA ILE A 23 5.20 2.76 2.10
C ILE A 23 6.57 2.10 1.87
N VAL A 24 7.04 1.29 2.81
CA VAL A 24 8.35 0.62 2.71
C VAL A 24 8.18 -0.88 2.86
N ARG A 25 8.63 -1.65 1.86
CA ARG A 25 8.70 -3.10 1.94
C ARG A 25 10.09 -3.51 2.43
N ARG A 26 10.16 -4.09 3.63
CA ARG A 26 11.43 -4.57 4.22
C ARG A 26 11.53 -6.08 4.01
N ASN A 27 12.29 -6.51 3.01
CA ASN A 27 12.57 -7.93 2.76
C ASN A 27 14.03 -8.26 3.13
N GLY A 28 14.45 -7.91 4.36
CA GLY A 28 15.84 -8.05 4.81
C GLY A 28 16.85 -7.04 4.23
N LYS A 29 16.52 -6.37 3.12
CA LYS A 29 17.18 -5.17 2.57
C LYS A 29 16.08 -4.21 2.10
N THR A 30 16.21 -2.91 2.38
CA THR A 30 15.21 -1.89 2.01
C THR A 30 15.21 -1.70 0.49
N LYS A 31 14.50 -2.58 -0.24
CA LYS A 31 14.52 -2.64 -1.71
C LYS A 31 13.32 -1.99 -2.41
N GLY A 32 12.29 -1.57 -1.67
CA GLY A 32 11.12 -0.94 -2.27
C GLY A 32 10.52 0.09 -1.31
N GLY A 33 10.76 1.36 -1.61
CA GLY A 33 10.01 2.47 -1.03
C GLY A 33 9.09 3.04 -2.10
N SER A 34 7.83 3.25 -1.76
CA SER A 34 6.88 3.97 -2.60
C SER A 34 6.10 4.96 -1.74
N ASN A 35 5.23 5.74 -2.36
CA ASN A 35 4.37 6.69 -1.70
C ASN A 35 2.93 6.46 -2.17
N THR A 36 1.95 6.64 -1.29
CA THR A 36 0.52 6.65 -1.65
C THR A 36 0.19 7.70 -2.72
N SER A 37 1.05 8.69 -2.93
CA SER A 37 0.93 9.68 -4.01
C SER A 37 1.00 9.03 -5.39
N ASN A 38 1.72 7.90 -5.48
CA ASN A 38 1.91 7.13 -6.70
C ASN A 38 0.80 6.10 -6.95
N MET A 39 -0.25 6.09 -6.11
CA MET A 39 -1.41 5.24 -6.36
C MET A 39 -2.18 5.74 -7.57
N ILE A 40 -2.53 4.80 -8.46
CA ILE A 40 -3.31 5.07 -9.68
C ILE A 40 -4.73 5.49 -9.31
N PHE A 41 -5.31 4.83 -8.32
CA PHE A 41 -6.64 5.11 -7.79
C PHE A 41 -6.53 5.63 -6.36
N LYS A 42 -7.32 6.64 -6.03
CA LYS A 42 -7.38 7.22 -4.69
C LYS A 42 -8.32 6.41 -3.81
N ALA A 43 -8.16 6.54 -2.49
CA ALA A 43 -8.96 5.78 -1.53
C ALA A 43 -10.46 6.06 -1.70
N TRP A 44 -10.83 7.32 -1.97
CA TRP A 44 -12.23 7.70 -2.17
C TRP A 44 -12.85 7.09 -3.44
N GLU A 45 -12.09 6.98 -4.54
CA GLU A 45 -12.58 6.39 -5.80
C GLU A 45 -12.88 4.90 -5.61
N ILE A 46 -12.04 4.22 -4.83
CA ILE A 46 -12.23 2.80 -4.51
C ILE A 46 -13.48 2.61 -3.64
N ILE A 47 -13.69 3.49 -2.64
CA ILE A 47 -14.88 3.44 -1.78
C ILE A 47 -16.15 3.71 -2.58
N GLU A 48 -16.14 4.71 -3.46
CA GLU A 48 -17.26 5.04 -4.35
C GLU A 48 -17.61 3.86 -5.27
N PHE A 49 -16.61 3.30 -5.96
CA PHE A 49 -16.79 2.15 -6.84
C PHE A 49 -17.31 0.91 -6.09
N LEU A 50 -16.80 0.65 -4.89
CA LEU A 50 -17.28 -0.48 -4.08
C LEU A 50 -18.72 -0.25 -3.60
N GLY A 51 -19.08 0.99 -3.24
CA GLY A 51 -20.44 1.35 -2.84
C GLY A 51 -21.49 1.18 -3.93
N GLU A 52 -21.10 1.28 -5.20
CA GLU A 52 -22.00 1.01 -6.35
C GLU A 52 -22.29 -0.48 -6.54
N ILE A 53 -21.34 -1.34 -6.16
CA ILE A 53 -21.39 -2.78 -6.44
C ILE A 53 -21.91 -3.56 -5.23
N MET A 54 -21.59 -3.11 -4.02
CA MET A 54 -21.97 -3.77 -2.77
C MET A 54 -22.21 -2.74 -1.65
N THR A 55 -22.99 -3.12 -0.64
CA THR A 55 -23.16 -2.30 0.55
C THR A 55 -21.94 -2.45 1.45
N LEU A 56 -21.32 -1.32 1.83
CA LEU A 56 -20.24 -1.27 2.82
C LEU A 56 -20.83 -1.17 4.22
N GLU A 57 -20.39 -2.04 5.12
CA GLU A 57 -20.83 -2.06 6.52
C GLU A 57 -19.73 -1.50 7.46
N PRO A 58 -20.13 -0.90 8.60
CA PRO A 58 -19.17 -0.49 9.61
C PRO A 58 -18.31 -1.67 10.07
N GLY A 59 -16.99 -1.56 9.88
CA GLY A 59 -16.03 -2.62 10.21
C GLY A 59 -15.36 -3.26 8.99
N ASP A 60 -15.82 -2.94 7.77
CA ASP A 60 -15.17 -3.40 6.55
C ASP A 60 -13.74 -2.85 6.42
N VAL A 61 -12.81 -3.73 6.04
CA VAL A 61 -11.39 -3.39 5.86
C VAL A 61 -11.03 -3.51 4.38
N ILE A 62 -10.78 -2.36 3.76
CA ILE A 62 -10.38 -2.27 2.35
C ILE A 62 -8.85 -2.15 2.27
N SER A 63 -8.20 -3.14 1.64
CA SER A 63 -6.78 -3.07 1.33
C SER A 63 -6.56 -2.39 -0.01
N LEU A 64 -5.98 -1.18 -0.01
CA LEU A 64 -5.79 -0.35 -1.20
C LEU A 64 -4.68 -0.85 -2.15
N GLY A 65 -4.22 -2.09 -1.98
CA GLY A 65 -3.20 -2.73 -2.79
C GLY A 65 -1.77 -2.43 -2.36
N SER A 66 -0.83 -3.16 -2.96
CA SER A 66 0.60 -2.89 -2.79
C SER A 66 1.05 -1.82 -3.78
N PRO A 67 1.92 -0.89 -3.39
CA PRO A 67 2.48 0.07 -4.34
C PRO A 67 3.17 -0.66 -5.49
N PRO A 68 3.20 -0.06 -6.70
CA PRO A 68 3.83 -0.67 -7.85
C PRO A 68 5.28 -1.06 -7.52
N THR A 69 5.58 -2.35 -7.63
CA THR A 69 6.93 -2.88 -7.50
C THR A 69 7.61 -2.72 -8.85
N SER A 70 8.23 -1.58 -9.08
CA SER A 70 9.21 -1.41 -10.15
C SER A 70 10.39 -0.61 -9.60
N PRO A 71 11.61 -1.13 -9.77
CA PRO A 71 12.37 -0.66 -10.92
C PRO A 71 12.26 -1.68 -12.05
N LYS A 72 12.65 -1.28 -13.26
CA LYS A 72 13.15 -2.20 -14.27
C LYS A 72 14.40 -2.92 -13.75
N GLU A 73 14.28 -3.76 -12.73
CA GLU A 73 15.32 -4.69 -12.30
C GLU A 73 14.73 -6.06 -12.57
N GLY A 74 15.24 -6.67 -13.62
CA GLY A 74 14.66 -7.85 -14.25
C GLY A 74 14.31 -8.93 -13.24
N LEU A 75 13.40 -9.79 -13.68
CA LEU A 75 13.41 -11.18 -13.31
C LEU A 75 14.87 -11.69 -13.41
N GLN A 76 15.65 -11.57 -12.34
CA GLN A 76 16.89 -12.32 -12.23
C GLN A 76 16.39 -13.74 -11.94
N PRO A 77 16.49 -14.68 -12.91
CA PRO A 77 16.23 -16.07 -12.58
C PRO A 77 17.15 -16.41 -11.42
N ALA A 78 16.59 -17.08 -10.41
CA ALA A 78 17.32 -17.56 -9.25
C ALA A 78 18.66 -18.12 -9.72
N THR A 79 19.75 -17.46 -9.33
CA THR A 79 21.09 -17.99 -9.56
C THR A 79 21.13 -19.32 -8.84
N SER A 80 21.02 -20.42 -9.59
CA SER A 80 21.37 -21.73 -9.09
C SER A 80 22.84 -21.63 -8.70
N SER A 81 23.04 -21.64 -7.39
CA SER A 81 24.34 -21.74 -6.77
C SER A 81 25.08 -22.89 -7.45
N LYS A 82 26.22 -22.57 -8.07
CA LYS A 82 27.25 -23.56 -8.35
C LYS A 82 27.59 -24.23 -7.02
N LEU A 83 27.11 -25.45 -6.83
CA LEU A 83 27.61 -26.37 -5.82
C LEU A 83 28.02 -27.64 -6.54
N LYS A 84 29.32 -27.61 -6.87
CA LYS A 84 30.29 -28.71 -6.97
C LYS A 84 30.04 -29.84 -7.96
#